data_AF-A0AAV4G2Q4-F1
#
_entry.id   AF-A0AAV4G2Q4-F1
#
_cell.length_a   1.000
_cell.length_b   1.000
_cell.length_c   1.000
_cell.angle_alpha   90.00
_cell.angle_beta   90.00
_cell.angle_gamma   90.00
#
_symmetry.space_group_name_H-M   'P 1'
#
loop_
_entity.id
_entity.type
_entity.pdbx_description
1 polymer ?
#
loop_
_entity_poly.entity_id
_entity_poly.type
_entity_poly.pdbx_seq_one_letter_code
_entity_poly.pdbx_strand_id
1 'polypeptide(L)'
;MTEVSPSNLDLLARLVCTGSENGCYNALEKPDVSEEKTPCLASFVTKESGLVAVRRLRRVFNHRSFISKEPLLYCLARIIRGTLVKDSHKEDEVREDAYTLAQDICETADDLFTFVDLHKKVAEPHKGWGRGMRNLVHRWYESKSPQALANHVTRVKSGRGWTHRDVIRQCHILPGKSKAASLVVHYLVNGKKEIEKHEETSEDSEMAEVLSLLRAVEALNASSPQEKELVRALIERHKLLYRQIPSKMFQLYETYEALLCHMPTEDLFRCVPKMASIGMLDRTKEQSKLVIDHINNTQAVKDQK
;
A
#
# COMPACT_ATOMS: atom_id res chain seq x y z
N MET A 1 -30.26 3.25 -33.60
CA MET A 1 -28.86 3.54 -33.27
C MET A 1 -28.14 2.21 -33.26
N THR A 2 -27.22 1.95 -34.19
CA THR A 2 -26.40 0.74 -34.15
C THR A 2 -25.52 0.81 -32.91
N GLU A 3 -25.69 -0.12 -31.96
CA GLU A 3 -24.81 -0.22 -30.81
C GLU A 3 -23.38 -0.46 -31.30
N VAL A 4 -22.54 0.58 -31.20
CA VAL A 4 -21.11 0.44 -31.49
C VAL A 4 -20.53 -0.37 -30.34
N SER A 5 -20.11 -1.59 -30.63
CA SER A 5 -19.40 -2.42 -29.65
C SER A 5 -18.17 -1.66 -29.15
N PRO A 6 -17.94 -1.56 -27.83
CA PRO A 6 -16.76 -0.90 -27.29
C PRO A 6 -15.48 -1.56 -27.79
N SER A 7 -14.43 -0.76 -28.01
CA SER A 7 -13.11 -1.31 -28.32
C SER A 7 -12.50 -1.99 -27.09
N ASN A 8 -11.54 -2.90 -27.28
CA ASN A 8 -10.81 -3.51 -26.15
C ASN A 8 -10.11 -2.47 -25.27
N LEU A 9 -9.72 -1.32 -25.83
CA LEU A 9 -9.11 -0.24 -25.07
C LEU A 9 -10.14 0.51 -24.20
N ASP A 10 -11.39 0.54 -24.62
CA ASP A 10 -12.50 1.09 -23.83
C ASP A 10 -12.94 0.11 -22.75
N LEU A 11 -12.96 -1.19 -23.06
CA LEU A 11 -13.17 -2.26 -22.07
C LEU A 11 -12.09 -2.25 -20.99
N LEU A 12 -10.82 -2.06 -21.38
CA LEU A 12 -9.71 -1.90 -20.44
C LEU A 12 -9.93 -0.69 -19.53
N ALA A 13 -10.35 0.45 -20.08
CA ALA A 13 -10.64 1.62 -19.28
C ALA A 13 -11.81 1.38 -18.32
N ARG A 14 -12.90 0.74 -18.77
CA ARG A 14 -14.04 0.36 -17.93
C ARG A 14 -13.60 -0.56 -16.79
N LEU A 15 -12.88 -1.62 -17.09
CA LEU A 15 -12.36 -2.57 -16.10
C LEU A 15 -11.63 -1.87 -14.96
N VAL A 16 -10.80 -0.88 -15.29
CA VAL A 16 -9.99 -0.18 -14.31
C VAL A 16 -10.80 0.88 -13.56
N CYS A 17 -11.70 1.57 -14.26
CA CYS A 17 -12.58 2.59 -13.70
C CYS A 17 -13.65 2.00 -12.77
N THR A 18 -14.24 0.86 -13.10
CA THR A 18 -15.42 0.29 -12.44
C THR A 18 -15.19 -1.08 -11.82
N GLY A 19 -14.05 -1.73 -12.10
CA GLY A 19 -13.74 -3.09 -11.65
C GLY A 19 -14.27 -4.18 -12.59
N SER A 20 -14.84 -3.83 -13.75
CA SER A 20 -15.50 -4.77 -14.65
C SER A 20 -15.55 -4.25 -16.10
N GLU A 21 -15.44 -5.15 -17.08
CA GLU A 21 -15.53 -4.77 -18.50
C GLU A 21 -16.95 -4.32 -18.92
N ASN A 22 -17.98 -4.83 -18.24
CA ASN A 22 -19.37 -4.44 -18.48
C ASN A 22 -19.70 -3.03 -17.96
N GLY A 23 -18.78 -2.38 -17.23
CA GLY A 23 -18.97 -1.02 -16.71
C GLY A 23 -19.85 -0.94 -15.46
N CYS A 24 -20.24 -2.07 -14.87
CA CYS A 24 -21.04 -2.10 -13.65
C CYS A 24 -20.13 -2.12 -12.42
N TYR A 25 -20.22 -1.08 -11.60
CA TYR A 25 -19.57 -1.06 -10.29
C TYR A 25 -20.40 -1.85 -9.27
N ASN A 26 -19.76 -2.77 -8.54
CA ASN A 26 -20.36 -3.47 -7.41
C ASN A 26 -19.75 -2.94 -6.11
N ALA A 27 -20.59 -2.40 -5.22
CA ALA A 27 -20.16 -1.87 -3.93
C ALA A 27 -19.98 -2.96 -2.85
N LEU A 28 -20.63 -4.12 -3.02
CA LEU A 28 -20.63 -5.20 -2.04
C LEU A 28 -19.53 -6.22 -2.30
N GLU A 29 -19.22 -6.46 -3.57
CA GLU A 29 -18.23 -7.45 -3.98
C GLU A 29 -16.96 -6.77 -4.49
N LYS A 30 -15.81 -7.41 -4.22
CA LYS A 30 -14.56 -6.95 -4.80
C LYS A 30 -14.56 -7.18 -6.31
N PRO A 31 -13.86 -6.35 -7.09
CA PRO A 31 -13.64 -6.60 -8.51
C PRO A 31 -13.10 -8.01 -8.75
N ASP A 32 -13.83 -8.81 -9.52
CA ASP A 32 -13.38 -10.13 -9.98
C ASP A 32 -12.49 -9.92 -11.21
N VAL A 33 -11.18 -9.86 -10.95
CA VAL A 33 -10.15 -9.69 -11.97
C VAL A 33 -9.59 -11.04 -12.43
N SER A 34 -10.43 -12.03 -12.66
CA SER A 34 -10.02 -13.31 -13.25
C SER A 34 -9.86 -13.20 -14.78
N GLU A 35 -9.12 -14.15 -15.36
CA GLU A 35 -8.89 -14.19 -16.82
C GLU A 35 -10.20 -14.32 -17.60
N GLU A 36 -11.14 -15.11 -17.10
CA GLU A 36 -12.48 -15.29 -17.70
C GLU A 36 -13.30 -14.00 -17.71
N LYS A 37 -13.09 -13.12 -16.72
CA LYS A 37 -13.81 -11.84 -16.57
C LYS A 37 -13.12 -10.67 -17.26
N THR A 38 -11.91 -10.89 -17.78
CA THR A 38 -11.09 -9.83 -18.40
C THR A 38 -10.59 -10.20 -19.82
N PRO A 39 -11.47 -10.66 -20.72
CA PRO A 39 -11.08 -11.14 -22.04
C PRO A 39 -10.41 -10.05 -22.90
N CYS A 40 -10.67 -8.76 -22.67
CA CYS A 40 -10.05 -7.70 -23.47
C CYS A 40 -8.51 -7.71 -23.37
N LEU A 41 -7.96 -8.19 -22.23
CA LEU A 41 -6.53 -8.23 -21.99
C LEU A 41 -5.80 -9.19 -22.93
N ALA A 42 -6.47 -10.23 -23.44
CA ALA A 42 -5.91 -11.16 -24.41
C ALA A 42 -5.59 -10.50 -25.77
N SER A 43 -6.12 -9.31 -26.03
CA SER A 43 -5.86 -8.59 -27.28
C SER A 43 -4.55 -7.79 -27.29
N PHE A 44 -3.92 -7.56 -26.13
CA PHE A 44 -2.73 -6.71 -26.00
C PHE A 44 -1.42 -7.51 -26.03
N VAL A 45 -1.28 -8.43 -26.99
CA VAL A 45 -0.13 -9.36 -27.08
C VAL A 45 1.03 -8.83 -27.93
N THR A 46 0.76 -7.91 -28.86
CA THR A 46 1.79 -7.29 -29.72
C THR A 46 2.44 -6.11 -29.02
N LYS A 47 3.65 -5.74 -29.47
CA LYS A 47 4.38 -4.58 -28.92
C LYS A 47 3.53 -3.31 -29.01
N GLU A 48 2.96 -3.04 -30.19
CA GLU A 48 2.15 -1.84 -30.45
C GLU A 48 0.91 -1.81 -29.57
N SER A 49 0.16 -2.91 -29.51
CA SER A 49 -1.04 -3.01 -28.68
C SER A 49 -0.74 -2.91 -27.19
N GLY A 50 0.36 -3.51 -26.74
CA GLY A 50 0.79 -3.47 -25.34
C GLY A 50 1.17 -2.06 -24.89
N LEU A 51 1.95 -1.33 -25.70
CA LEU A 51 2.30 0.07 -25.41
C LEU A 51 1.06 0.96 -25.34
N VAL A 52 0.09 0.78 -26.25
CA VAL A 52 -1.17 1.54 -26.21
C VAL A 52 -1.97 1.23 -24.95
N ALA A 53 -2.03 -0.04 -24.52
CA ALA A 53 -2.69 -0.44 -23.28
C ALA A 53 -2.02 0.20 -22.06
N VAL A 54 -0.69 0.12 -21.93
CA VAL A 54 0.05 0.71 -20.80
C VAL A 54 -0.11 2.23 -20.77
N ARG A 55 -0.09 2.91 -21.92
CA ARG A 55 -0.37 4.36 -22.00
C ARG A 55 -1.80 4.71 -21.57
N ARG A 56 -2.79 3.87 -21.89
CA ARG A 56 -4.17 4.06 -21.41
C ARG A 56 -4.26 3.90 -19.90
N LEU A 57 -3.64 2.87 -19.33
CA LEU A 57 -3.58 2.65 -17.88
C LEU A 57 -2.86 3.80 -17.16
N ARG A 58 -1.75 4.29 -17.73
CA ARG A 58 -1.02 5.47 -17.25
C ARG A 58 -1.93 6.70 -17.18
N ARG A 59 -2.70 6.94 -18.24
CA ARG A 59 -3.64 8.07 -18.29
C ARG A 59 -4.69 7.94 -17.18
N VAL A 60 -5.30 6.76 -17.03
CA VAL A 60 -6.29 6.50 -15.97
C VAL A 60 -5.68 6.72 -14.58
N PHE A 61 -4.47 6.23 -14.35
CA PHE A 61 -3.76 6.41 -13.08
C PHE A 61 -3.48 7.89 -12.78
N ASN A 62 -2.95 8.64 -13.75
CA ASN A 62 -2.62 10.07 -13.58
C ASN A 62 -3.87 10.93 -13.34
N HIS A 63 -5.01 10.57 -13.95
CA HIS A 63 -6.28 11.28 -13.71
C HIS A 63 -7.00 10.80 -12.43
N ARG A 64 -6.42 9.81 -11.71
CA ARG A 64 -7.03 9.16 -10.54
C ARG A 64 -8.47 8.67 -10.79
N SER A 65 -8.75 8.25 -12.03
CA SER A 65 -10.09 7.82 -12.47
C SER A 65 -10.26 6.31 -12.30
N PHE A 66 -10.10 5.79 -11.09
CA PHE A 66 -10.21 4.36 -10.79
C PHE A 66 -10.83 4.13 -9.41
N ILE A 67 -11.60 3.05 -9.26
CA ILE A 67 -12.22 2.70 -7.97
C ILE A 67 -11.21 2.21 -6.92
N SER A 68 -10.16 1.53 -7.37
CA SER A 68 -9.07 1.02 -6.53
C SER A 68 -7.85 0.73 -7.41
N LYS A 69 -6.68 0.57 -6.78
CA LYS A 69 -5.43 0.27 -7.49
C LYS A 69 -5.34 -1.19 -7.97
N GLU A 70 -6.19 -2.09 -7.45
CA GLU A 70 -6.12 -3.52 -7.75
C GLU A 70 -6.36 -3.86 -9.23
N PRO A 71 -7.43 -3.36 -9.90
CA PRO A 71 -7.62 -3.56 -11.34
C PRO A 71 -6.44 -3.05 -12.19
N LEU A 72 -5.85 -1.90 -11.85
CA LEU A 72 -4.65 -1.38 -12.52
C LEU A 72 -3.49 -2.37 -12.42
N LEU A 73 -3.18 -2.80 -11.20
CA LEU A 73 -2.07 -3.71 -10.89
C LEU A 73 -2.27 -5.09 -11.54
N TYR A 74 -3.51 -5.57 -11.59
CA TYR A 74 -3.86 -6.81 -12.29
C TYR A 74 -3.62 -6.69 -13.80
N CYS A 75 -4.12 -5.62 -14.44
CA CYS A 75 -3.93 -5.40 -15.87
C CYS A 75 -2.44 -5.35 -16.24
N LEU A 76 -1.62 -4.69 -15.41
CA LEU A 76 -0.17 -4.63 -15.61
C LEU A 76 0.49 -6.00 -15.45
N ALA A 77 0.11 -6.77 -14.43
CA ALA A 77 0.60 -8.13 -14.25
C ALA A 77 0.29 -9.01 -15.48
N ARG A 78 -0.93 -8.91 -16.04
CA ARG A 78 -1.34 -9.61 -17.26
C ARG A 78 -0.55 -9.16 -18.49
N ILE A 79 -0.39 -7.86 -18.71
CA ILE A 79 0.40 -7.32 -19.84
C ILE A 79 1.85 -7.80 -19.75
N ILE A 80 2.46 -7.71 -18.57
CA ILE A 80 3.84 -8.15 -18.33
C ILE A 80 4.03 -9.63 -18.69
N ARG A 81 3.08 -10.49 -18.32
CA ARG A 81 3.17 -11.94 -18.56
C ARG A 81 2.72 -12.35 -19.97
N GLY A 82 1.77 -11.63 -20.56
CA GLY A 82 1.20 -11.93 -21.88
C GLY A 82 2.03 -11.42 -23.06
N THR A 83 2.93 -10.46 -22.85
CA THR A 83 3.79 -9.94 -23.93
C THR A 83 4.76 -11.02 -24.42
N LEU A 84 4.69 -11.34 -25.72
CA LEU A 84 5.54 -12.34 -26.37
C LEU A 84 6.94 -11.74 -26.66
N VAL A 85 7.92 -12.06 -25.82
CA VAL A 85 9.32 -11.77 -26.13
C VAL A 85 9.87 -12.88 -27.00
N LYS A 86 10.08 -12.56 -28.29
CA LYS A 86 10.64 -13.52 -29.27
C LYS A 86 12.16 -13.69 -29.14
N ASP A 87 12.87 -12.68 -28.63
CA ASP A 87 14.33 -12.70 -28.47
C ASP A 87 14.72 -12.34 -27.03
N SER A 88 15.38 -13.26 -26.32
CA SER A 88 15.84 -13.10 -24.93
C SER A 88 16.85 -11.97 -24.69
N HIS A 89 17.37 -11.38 -25.77
CA HIS A 89 18.41 -10.33 -25.76
C HIS A 89 17.91 -8.94 -26.15
N LYS A 90 16.61 -8.76 -26.46
CA LYS A 90 16.04 -7.44 -26.76
C LYS A 90 15.35 -6.85 -25.54
N GLU A 91 15.51 -5.53 -25.35
CA GLU A 91 14.72 -4.74 -24.40
C GLU A 91 13.22 -4.87 -24.74
N ASP A 92 12.45 -5.32 -23.75
CA ASP A 92 11.00 -5.44 -23.86
C ASP A 92 10.38 -4.15 -23.32
N GLU A 93 10.27 -3.16 -24.21
CA GLU A 93 9.71 -1.83 -23.92
C GLU A 93 8.34 -1.90 -23.25
N VAL A 94 7.48 -2.86 -23.63
CA VAL A 94 6.15 -3.02 -23.01
C VAL A 94 6.28 -3.43 -21.55
N ARG A 95 7.11 -4.44 -21.25
CA ARG A 95 7.34 -4.85 -19.86
C ARG A 95 8.01 -3.77 -19.05
N GLU A 96 8.98 -3.05 -19.63
CA GLU A 96 9.67 -1.95 -18.94
C GLU A 96 8.71 -0.81 -18.57
N ASP A 97 7.88 -0.37 -19.51
CA ASP A 97 6.85 0.64 -19.27
C ASP A 97 5.81 0.16 -18.25
N ALA A 98 5.40 -1.11 -18.33
CA ALA A 98 4.43 -1.70 -17.41
C ALA A 98 4.99 -1.84 -15.99
N TYR A 99 6.25 -2.28 -15.83
CA TYR A 99 6.92 -2.33 -14.52
C TYR A 99 7.14 -0.93 -13.95
N THR A 100 7.46 0.05 -14.80
CA THR A 100 7.57 1.45 -14.38
C THR A 100 6.23 1.96 -13.86
N LEU A 101 5.12 1.67 -14.57
CA LEU A 101 3.78 2.03 -14.09
C LEU A 101 3.43 1.33 -12.78
N ALA A 102 3.70 0.03 -12.69
CA ALA A 102 3.45 -0.73 -11.47
C ALA A 102 4.26 -0.16 -10.29
N GLN A 103 5.50 0.27 -10.52
CA GLN A 103 6.33 0.91 -9.51
C GLN A 103 5.71 2.23 -9.03
N ASP A 104 5.20 3.06 -9.93
CA ASP A 104 4.53 4.33 -9.58
C ASP A 104 3.22 4.11 -8.83
N ILE A 105 2.46 3.07 -9.18
CA ILE A 105 1.20 2.72 -8.48
C ILE A 105 1.48 2.15 -7.08
N CYS A 106 2.57 1.39 -6.93
CA CYS A 106 2.98 0.76 -5.68
C CYS A 106 3.57 1.76 -4.68
N GLU A 107 2.77 2.71 -4.24
CA GLU A 107 3.17 3.73 -3.26
C GLU A 107 3.29 3.12 -1.85
N THR A 108 2.33 2.26 -1.48
CA THR A 108 2.22 1.68 -0.14
C THR A 108 2.64 0.20 -0.09
N ALA A 109 2.80 -0.34 1.13
CA ALA A 109 3.10 -1.75 1.34
C ALA A 109 1.91 -2.66 0.95
N ASP A 110 0.68 -2.18 1.11
CA ASP A 110 -0.53 -2.89 0.65
C ASP A 110 -0.56 -2.99 -0.88
N ASP A 111 -0.17 -1.92 -1.58
CA ASP A 111 -0.04 -1.93 -3.04
C ASP A 111 1.04 -2.93 -3.49
N LEU A 112 2.19 -2.95 -2.81
CA LEU A 112 3.26 -3.91 -3.07
C LEU A 112 2.77 -5.36 -2.90
N PHE A 113 2.13 -5.68 -1.77
CA PHE A 113 1.58 -7.02 -1.53
C PHE A 113 0.48 -7.37 -2.55
N THR A 114 -0.32 -6.40 -2.95
CA THR A 114 -1.30 -6.52 -4.02
C THR A 114 -0.66 -6.94 -5.33
N PHE A 115 0.34 -6.20 -5.78
CA PHE A 115 1.02 -6.51 -7.02
C PHE A 115 1.76 -7.85 -6.97
N VAL A 116 2.43 -8.16 -5.85
CA VAL A 116 3.11 -9.44 -5.62
C VAL A 116 2.16 -10.62 -5.75
N ASP A 117 1.00 -10.56 -5.09
CA ASP A 117 -0.01 -11.62 -5.14
C ASP A 117 -0.59 -11.79 -6.55
N LEU A 118 -1.00 -10.69 -7.19
CA LEU A 118 -1.57 -10.73 -8.54
C LEU A 118 -0.55 -11.22 -9.56
N HIS A 119 0.70 -10.77 -9.49
CA HIS A 119 1.78 -11.20 -10.39
C HIS A 119 2.07 -12.68 -10.25
N LYS A 120 2.02 -13.22 -9.03
CA LYS A 120 2.14 -14.67 -8.78
C LYS A 120 0.96 -15.44 -9.38
N LYS A 121 -0.28 -15.02 -9.10
CA LYS A 121 -1.49 -15.69 -9.61
C LYS A 121 -1.54 -15.74 -11.13
N VAL A 122 -1.19 -14.64 -11.78
CA VAL A 122 -1.14 -14.54 -13.25
C VAL A 122 0.00 -15.37 -13.86
N ALA A 123 1.04 -15.70 -13.11
CA ALA A 123 2.17 -16.46 -13.62
C ALA A 123 1.90 -17.98 -13.73
N GLU A 124 0.87 -18.52 -13.07
CA GLU A 124 0.62 -19.97 -13.07
C GLU A 124 0.39 -20.53 -14.49
N PRO A 125 0.99 -21.68 -14.85
CA PRO A 125 1.76 -22.61 -14.01
C PRO A 125 3.27 -22.28 -13.87
N HIS A 126 3.75 -21.23 -14.54
CA HIS A 126 5.17 -20.87 -14.55
C HIS A 126 5.59 -20.31 -13.19
N LYS A 127 6.61 -20.93 -12.59
CA LYS A 127 7.16 -20.52 -11.29
C LYS A 127 8.35 -19.60 -11.52
N GLY A 128 8.33 -18.40 -10.93
CA GLY A 128 9.54 -17.58 -10.81
C GLY A 128 9.32 -16.08 -10.82
N TRP A 129 10.22 -15.41 -10.11
CA TRP A 129 10.32 -13.96 -10.03
C TRP A 129 11.44 -13.52 -10.97
N GLY A 130 11.09 -13.07 -12.17
CA GLY A 130 12.07 -12.60 -13.15
C GLY A 130 12.80 -11.33 -12.71
N ARG A 131 13.81 -10.91 -13.47
CA ARG A 131 14.61 -9.71 -13.20
C ARG A 131 13.73 -8.46 -12.98
N GLY A 132 12.74 -8.22 -13.84
CA GLY A 132 11.83 -7.06 -13.73
C GLY A 132 11.07 -7.02 -12.40
N MET A 133 10.51 -8.15 -11.96
CA MET A 133 9.78 -8.23 -10.70
C MET A 133 10.69 -7.96 -9.50
N ARG A 134 11.89 -8.56 -9.47
CA ARG A 134 12.87 -8.29 -8.41
C ARG A 134 13.27 -6.82 -8.40
N ASN A 135 13.55 -6.24 -9.57
CA ASN A 135 13.92 -4.83 -9.69
C ASN A 135 12.84 -3.89 -9.15
N LEU A 136 11.56 -4.15 -9.45
CA LEU A 136 10.45 -3.37 -8.91
C LEU A 136 10.44 -3.40 -7.37
N VAL A 137 10.61 -4.58 -6.79
CA VAL A 137 10.60 -4.75 -5.33
C VAL A 137 11.82 -4.09 -4.70
N HIS A 138 13.02 -4.27 -5.27
CA HIS A 138 14.25 -3.57 -4.84
C HIS A 138 14.02 -2.05 -4.81
N ARG A 139 13.56 -1.48 -5.92
CA ARG A 139 13.27 -0.04 -6.01
C ARG A 139 12.20 0.42 -5.03
N TRP A 140 11.20 -0.41 -4.71
CA TRP A 140 10.18 -0.05 -3.73
C TRP A 140 10.77 0.18 -2.33
N TYR A 141 11.70 -0.68 -1.90
CA TYR A 141 12.39 -0.53 -0.61
C TYR A 141 13.44 0.60 -0.65
N GLU A 142 14.15 0.77 -1.77
CA GLU A 142 15.20 1.79 -1.90
C GLU A 142 14.70 3.22 -2.12
N SER A 143 13.51 3.40 -2.70
CA SER A 143 12.94 4.71 -3.02
C SER A 143 12.46 5.52 -1.81
N LYS A 144 12.46 4.92 -0.61
CA LYS A 144 11.92 5.52 0.61
C LYS A 144 13.04 5.95 1.53
N SER A 145 12.84 7.07 2.22
CA SER A 145 13.70 7.44 3.35
C SER A 145 13.58 6.38 4.45
N PRO A 146 14.60 6.22 5.33
CA PRO A 146 14.56 5.23 6.40
C PRO A 146 13.32 5.34 7.29
N GLN A 147 12.94 6.57 7.66
CA GLN A 147 11.76 6.84 8.47
C GLN A 147 10.45 6.53 7.73
N ALA A 148 10.34 6.91 6.45
CA ALA A 148 9.18 6.59 5.63
C ALA A 148 9.04 5.07 5.46
N LEU A 149 10.15 4.36 5.22
CA LEU A 149 10.15 2.91 5.12
C LEU A 149 9.69 2.27 6.43
N ALA A 150 10.23 2.70 7.58
CA ALA A 150 9.80 2.22 8.90
C ALA A 150 8.30 2.44 9.14
N ASN A 151 7.76 3.60 8.76
CA ASN A 151 6.33 3.89 8.84
C ASN A 151 5.50 2.96 7.94
N HIS A 152 5.89 2.75 6.69
CA HIS A 152 5.16 1.87 5.78
C HIS A 152 5.08 0.43 6.29
N VAL A 153 6.21 -0.13 6.74
CA VAL A 153 6.32 -1.55 7.09
C VAL A 153 5.71 -1.88 8.45
N THR A 154 5.65 -0.89 9.36
CA THR A 154 4.95 -1.04 10.64
C THR A 154 3.45 -0.81 10.52
N ARG A 155 3.01 0.02 9.56
CA ARG A 155 1.59 0.28 9.26
C ARG A 155 0.89 -0.90 8.57
N VAL A 156 1.57 -1.59 7.66
CA VAL A 156 1.04 -2.77 6.97
C VAL A 156 2.08 -3.89 7.04
N LYS A 157 1.99 -4.70 8.08
CA LYS A 157 2.98 -5.77 8.36
C LYS A 157 2.89 -6.94 7.35
N SER A 158 1.69 -7.18 6.84
CA SER A 158 1.37 -8.24 5.88
C SER A 158 0.13 -7.90 5.07
N GLY A 159 -0.04 -8.54 3.91
CA GLY A 159 -1.18 -8.37 3.03
C GLY A 159 -1.27 -9.52 2.03
N ARG A 160 -2.50 -9.97 1.73
CA ARG A 160 -2.77 -11.04 0.74
C ARG A 160 -1.92 -12.32 0.93
N GLY A 161 -1.67 -12.71 2.18
CA GLY A 161 -0.86 -13.88 2.49
C GLY A 161 0.65 -13.68 2.40
N TRP A 162 1.13 -12.46 2.17
CA TRP A 162 2.55 -12.10 2.13
C TRP A 162 2.94 -11.25 3.32
N THR A 163 4.14 -11.49 3.85
CA THR A 163 4.82 -10.57 4.76
C THR A 163 5.97 -9.86 4.06
N HIS A 164 6.45 -8.75 4.63
CA HIS A 164 7.68 -8.11 4.14
C HIS A 164 8.87 -9.08 4.15
N ARG A 165 8.95 -9.96 5.16
CA ARG A 165 9.99 -10.99 5.28
C ARG A 165 9.97 -11.95 4.10
N ASP A 166 8.79 -12.39 3.66
CA ASP A 166 8.65 -13.28 2.51
C ASP A 166 9.12 -12.60 1.23
N VAL A 167 8.68 -11.36 1.01
CA VAL A 167 9.06 -10.57 -0.17
C VAL A 167 10.58 -10.30 -0.20
N ILE A 168 11.17 -9.93 0.94
CA ILE A 168 12.62 -9.71 1.09
C ILE A 168 13.41 -10.95 0.71
N ARG A 169 13.01 -12.12 1.23
CA ARG A 169 13.66 -13.41 0.94
C ARG A 169 13.52 -13.79 -0.52
N GLN A 170 12.32 -13.64 -1.07
CA GLN A 170 12.00 -14.02 -2.44
C GLN A 170 12.73 -13.17 -3.49
N CYS A 171 12.99 -11.90 -3.18
CA CYS A 171 13.69 -10.97 -4.07
C CYS A 171 15.18 -10.80 -3.77
N HIS A 172 15.68 -11.43 -2.71
CA HIS A 172 17.04 -11.21 -2.20
C HIS A 172 17.33 -9.71 -1.99
N ILE A 173 16.42 -9.03 -1.29
CA ILE A 173 16.59 -7.60 -0.98
C ILE A 173 17.82 -7.46 -0.09
N LEU A 174 18.75 -6.61 -0.51
CA LEU A 174 19.95 -6.30 0.25
C LEU A 174 19.66 -5.15 1.22
N PRO A 175 20.45 -5.04 2.31
CA PRO A 175 20.39 -3.88 3.19
C PRO A 175 20.55 -2.58 2.39
N GLY A 176 19.75 -1.57 2.73
CA GLY A 176 19.66 -0.32 1.97
C GLY A 176 20.95 0.52 2.00
N LYS A 177 20.98 1.58 1.18
CA LYS A 177 22.16 2.46 1.01
C LYS A 177 22.60 3.17 2.31
N SER A 178 21.70 3.38 3.26
CA SER A 178 22.02 3.94 4.58
C SER A 178 21.93 2.88 5.69
N LYS A 179 22.67 3.13 6.78
CA LYS A 179 22.62 2.28 7.98
C LYS A 179 21.21 2.21 8.57
N ALA A 180 20.49 3.33 8.57
CA ALA A 180 19.11 3.41 9.05
C ALA A 180 18.13 2.59 8.17
N ALA A 181 18.26 2.63 6.84
CA ALA A 181 17.43 1.78 5.97
C ALA A 181 17.76 0.29 6.13
N SER A 182 19.05 -0.02 6.28
CA SER A 182 19.52 -1.38 6.56
C SER A 182 18.93 -1.94 7.87
N LEU A 183 18.90 -1.11 8.92
CA LEU A 183 18.25 -1.47 10.19
C LEU A 183 16.79 -1.87 10.02
N VAL A 184 16.00 -1.12 9.21
CA VAL A 184 14.60 -1.47 8.96
C VAL A 184 14.48 -2.82 8.27
N VAL A 185 15.28 -3.08 7.23
CA VAL A 185 15.29 -4.36 6.51
C VAL A 185 15.67 -5.52 7.44
N HIS A 186 16.70 -5.33 8.28
CA HIS A 186 17.11 -6.34 9.26
C HIS A 186 16.03 -6.58 10.32
N TYR A 187 15.36 -5.54 10.81
CA TYR A 187 14.22 -5.65 11.71
C TYR A 187 13.09 -6.49 11.09
N LEU A 188 12.79 -6.33 9.79
CA LEU A 188 11.75 -7.15 9.13
C LEU A 188 12.10 -8.64 9.04
N VAL A 189 13.39 -8.98 9.06
CA VAL A 189 13.86 -10.37 8.99
C VAL A 189 14.03 -11.00 10.38
N ASN A 190 14.53 -10.22 11.34
CA ASN A 190 14.98 -10.67 12.67
C ASN A 190 14.01 -10.29 13.81
N GLY A 191 13.11 -9.35 13.57
CA GLY A 191 12.17 -8.82 14.55
C GLY A 191 12.84 -8.03 15.67
N LYS A 192 12.24 -8.08 16.87
CA LYS A 192 12.68 -7.33 18.06
C LYS A 192 14.16 -7.55 18.43
N LYS A 193 14.71 -8.73 18.15
CA LYS A 193 16.14 -9.05 18.38
C LYS A 193 17.09 -8.08 17.67
N GLU A 194 16.66 -7.47 16.58
CA GLU A 194 17.48 -6.48 15.88
C GLU A 194 17.57 -5.16 16.65
N ILE A 195 16.48 -4.76 17.29
CA ILE A 195 16.42 -3.53 18.09
C ILE A 195 17.26 -3.70 19.36
N GLU A 196 17.23 -4.88 19.96
CA GLU A 196 17.97 -5.21 21.20
C GLU A 196 19.49 -5.16 21.00
N LYS A 197 20.01 -5.35 19.79
CA LYS A 197 21.45 -5.18 19.50
C LYS A 197 21.93 -3.73 19.60
N HIS A 198 21.00 -2.78 19.55
CA HIS A 198 21.26 -1.36 19.66
C HIS A 198 20.68 -0.90 20.99
N GLU A 199 21.30 -1.20 22.12
CA GLU A 199 20.83 -0.71 23.43
C GLU A 199 21.06 0.80 23.56
N GLU A 200 22.23 1.27 23.13
CA GLU A 200 22.60 2.67 23.15
C GLU A 200 21.92 3.48 22.03
N THR A 201 21.72 4.77 22.29
CA THR A 201 21.24 5.70 21.26
C THR A 201 22.35 5.91 20.24
N SER A 202 22.06 5.64 18.97
CA SER A 202 22.99 5.88 17.88
C SER A 202 23.30 7.38 17.75
N GLU A 203 24.55 7.75 17.50
CA GLU A 203 24.94 9.13 17.16
C GLU A 203 24.37 9.58 15.80
N ASP A 204 24.01 8.61 14.94
CA ASP A 204 23.34 8.86 13.67
C ASP A 204 21.87 9.23 13.90
N SER A 205 21.50 10.49 13.61
CA SER A 205 20.16 11.03 13.83
C SER A 205 19.05 10.25 13.10
N GLU A 206 19.26 9.83 11.84
CA GLU A 206 18.25 9.07 11.10
C GLU A 206 18.06 7.68 11.72
N MET A 207 19.16 7.05 12.12
CA MET A 207 19.11 5.75 12.79
C MET A 207 18.43 5.84 14.16
N ALA A 208 18.72 6.90 14.93
CA ALA A 208 18.09 7.16 16.22
C ALA A 208 16.57 7.35 16.09
N GLU A 209 16.11 8.12 15.09
CA GLU A 209 14.69 8.29 14.80
C GLU A 209 14.00 6.98 14.43
N VAL A 210 14.63 6.17 13.56
CA VAL A 210 14.09 4.86 13.18
C VAL A 210 14.02 3.91 14.38
N LEU A 211 15.09 3.81 15.17
CA LEU A 211 15.10 3.00 16.41
C LEU A 211 14.01 3.45 17.38
N SER A 212 13.86 4.76 17.56
CA SER A 212 12.86 5.39 18.41
C SER A 212 11.44 5.01 17.99
N LEU A 213 11.13 5.08 16.69
CA LEU A 213 9.83 4.66 16.15
C LEU A 213 9.60 3.14 16.32
N LEU A 214 10.57 2.30 15.95
CA LEU A 214 10.42 0.85 16.04
C LEU A 214 10.23 0.40 17.49
N ARG A 215 10.99 0.97 18.44
CA ARG A 215 10.82 0.74 19.88
C ARG A 215 9.44 1.16 20.36
N ALA A 216 8.93 2.31 19.92
CA ALA A 216 7.59 2.78 20.28
C ALA A 216 6.49 1.84 19.79
N VAL A 217 6.60 1.32 18.57
CA VAL A 217 5.65 0.34 18.02
C VAL A 217 5.72 -0.98 18.80
N GLU A 218 6.91 -1.47 19.15
CA GLU A 218 7.05 -2.68 19.97
C GLU A 218 6.52 -2.48 21.40
N ALA A 219 6.81 -1.35 22.02
CA ALA A 219 6.29 -0.98 23.33
C ALA A 219 4.76 -0.94 23.30
N LEU A 220 4.17 -0.28 22.30
CA LEU A 220 2.71 -0.19 22.14
C LEU A 220 2.06 -1.57 21.94
N ASN A 221 2.69 -2.48 21.17
CA ASN A 221 2.20 -3.85 21.01
C ASN A 221 2.21 -4.62 22.34
N ALA A 222 3.25 -4.40 23.16
CA ALA A 222 3.42 -5.03 24.47
C ALA A 222 2.51 -4.44 25.56
N SER A 223 2.13 -3.16 25.46
CA SER A 223 1.29 -2.47 26.46
C SER A 223 -0.06 -3.14 26.68
N SER A 224 -0.61 -2.91 27.85
CA SER A 224 -1.97 -3.27 28.26
C SER A 224 -2.91 -2.07 28.20
N PRO A 225 -4.23 -2.28 28.06
CA PRO A 225 -5.22 -1.20 28.12
C PRO A 225 -5.25 -0.44 29.47
N GLN A 226 -4.68 -1.01 30.53
CA GLN A 226 -4.58 -0.36 31.84
C GLN A 226 -3.56 0.79 31.82
N GLU A 227 -2.59 0.74 30.90
CA GLU A 227 -1.51 1.73 30.74
C GLU A 227 -1.91 2.85 29.77
N LYS A 228 -3.14 3.37 29.91
CA LYS A 228 -3.76 4.31 28.97
C LYS A 228 -2.95 5.59 28.72
N GLU A 229 -2.28 6.11 29.74
CA GLU A 229 -1.43 7.31 29.62
C GLU A 229 -0.14 7.04 28.85
N LEU A 230 0.45 5.85 29.03
CA LEU A 230 1.60 5.42 28.24
C LEU A 230 1.21 5.24 26.77
N VAL A 231 0.04 4.64 26.51
CA VAL A 231 -0.51 4.49 25.15
C VAL A 231 -0.69 5.85 24.49
N ARG A 232 -1.32 6.82 25.18
CA ARG A 232 -1.47 8.21 24.70
C ARG A 232 -0.12 8.82 24.34
N ALA A 233 0.83 8.78 25.28
CA ALA A 233 2.16 9.39 25.11
C ALA A 233 2.94 8.77 23.94
N LEU A 234 2.87 7.45 23.75
CA LEU A 234 3.53 6.77 22.63
C LEU A 234 2.94 7.20 21.28
N ILE A 235 1.63 7.32 21.19
CA ILE A 235 0.94 7.72 19.96
C ILE A 235 1.28 9.17 19.60
N GLU A 236 1.20 10.09 20.57
CA GLU A 236 1.46 11.53 20.33
C GLU A 236 2.94 11.78 19.99
N ARG A 237 3.85 11.24 20.80
CA ARG A 237 5.30 11.48 20.65
C ARG A 237 5.83 10.99 19.31
N HIS A 238 5.39 9.82 18.87
CA HIS A 238 5.88 9.18 17.64
C HIS A 238 4.93 9.35 16.46
N LYS A 239 3.85 10.13 16.62
CA LYS A 239 2.80 10.35 15.62
C LYS A 239 2.30 9.03 14.99
N LEU A 240 2.07 8.03 15.83
CA LEU A 240 1.64 6.71 15.37
C LEU A 240 0.27 6.80 14.71
N LEU A 241 0.13 6.08 13.60
CA LEU A 241 -1.07 6.05 12.77
C LEU A 241 -2.03 4.94 13.21
N TYR A 242 -3.30 5.07 12.81
CA TYR A 242 -4.38 4.13 13.14
C TYR A 242 -3.98 2.64 12.97
N ARG A 243 -3.41 2.27 11.82
CA ARG A 243 -3.05 0.85 11.55
C ARG A 243 -1.84 0.33 12.34
N GLN A 244 -1.06 1.20 12.98
CA GLN A 244 0.03 0.79 13.88
C GLN A 244 -0.49 0.46 15.28
N ILE A 245 -1.72 0.86 15.62
CA ILE A 245 -2.29 0.71 16.95
C ILE A 245 -2.94 -0.67 17.09
N PRO A 246 -2.60 -1.45 18.13
CA PRO A 246 -3.23 -2.74 18.40
C PRO A 246 -4.73 -2.60 18.65
N SER A 247 -5.53 -3.53 18.13
CA SER A 247 -6.99 -3.47 18.24
C SER A 247 -7.51 -3.34 19.67
N LYS A 248 -6.81 -3.94 20.65
CA LYS A 248 -7.11 -3.86 22.09
C LYS A 248 -7.05 -2.44 22.67
N MET A 249 -6.40 -1.49 21.98
CA MET A 249 -6.25 -0.10 22.44
C MET A 249 -7.41 0.80 22.00
N PHE A 250 -8.21 0.38 21.02
CA PHE A 250 -9.36 1.15 20.52
C PHE A 250 -10.58 1.15 21.45
N GLN A 251 -10.47 0.52 22.63
CA GLN A 251 -11.44 0.68 23.72
C GLN A 251 -11.16 1.90 24.60
N LEU A 252 -9.95 2.46 24.51
CA LEU A 252 -9.52 3.59 25.33
C LEU A 252 -9.93 4.90 24.67
N TYR A 253 -10.38 5.84 25.49
CA TYR A 253 -10.67 7.20 25.06
C TYR A 253 -9.38 7.92 24.66
N GLU A 254 -8.32 7.68 25.42
CA GLU A 254 -6.99 8.25 25.31
C GLU A 254 -6.32 7.95 23.96
N THR A 255 -6.59 6.77 23.39
CA THR A 255 -6.10 6.38 22.06
C THR A 255 -6.61 7.33 20.98
N TYR A 256 -7.90 7.71 21.03
CA TYR A 256 -8.48 8.59 20.03
C TYR A 256 -8.07 10.03 20.24
N GLU A 257 -7.96 10.50 21.48
CA GLU A 257 -7.45 11.84 21.76
C GLU A 257 -6.05 12.04 21.18
N ALA A 258 -5.16 11.08 21.40
CA ALA A 258 -3.82 11.11 20.83
C ALA A 258 -3.81 11.11 19.30
N LEU A 259 -4.75 10.39 18.67
CA LEU A 259 -4.83 10.26 17.22
C LEU A 259 -5.41 11.48 16.52
N LEU A 260 -6.41 12.14 17.09
CA LEU A 260 -7.19 13.19 16.41
C LEU A 260 -6.32 14.34 15.87
N CYS A 261 -5.19 14.60 16.51
CA CYS A 261 -4.24 15.67 16.14
C CYS A 261 -3.51 15.44 14.81
N HIS A 262 -3.33 14.18 14.39
CA HIS A 262 -2.52 13.85 13.20
C HIS A 262 -3.08 12.70 12.36
N MET A 263 -4.30 12.25 12.65
CA MET A 263 -4.96 11.17 11.92
C MET A 263 -5.37 11.60 10.49
N PRO A 264 -5.11 10.81 9.46
CA PRO A 264 -5.67 11.06 8.12
C PRO A 264 -7.21 10.95 8.12
N THR A 265 -7.89 11.71 7.28
CA THR A 265 -9.36 11.77 7.21
C THR A 265 -9.97 10.40 6.86
N GLU A 266 -9.31 9.60 6.01
CA GLU A 266 -9.72 8.21 5.74
C GLU A 266 -9.79 7.35 7.03
N ASP A 267 -8.80 7.49 7.91
CA ASP A 267 -8.77 6.76 9.18
C ASP A 267 -9.73 7.36 10.21
N LEU A 268 -10.01 8.67 10.15
CA LEU A 268 -11.01 9.33 10.97
C LEU A 268 -12.39 8.71 10.77
N PHE A 269 -12.83 8.55 9.52
CA PHE A 269 -14.13 7.96 9.21
C PHE A 269 -14.26 6.51 9.72
N ARG A 270 -13.16 5.74 9.73
CA ARG A 270 -13.14 4.39 10.32
C ARG A 270 -13.33 4.42 11.83
N CYS A 271 -12.82 5.45 12.50
CA CYS A 271 -12.88 5.59 13.96
C CYS A 271 -14.22 6.14 14.46
N VAL A 272 -14.93 6.95 13.66
CA VAL A 272 -16.18 7.64 14.09
C VAL A 272 -17.18 6.73 14.78
N PRO A 273 -17.55 5.54 14.24
CA PRO A 273 -18.52 4.67 14.90
C PRO A 273 -18.06 4.24 16.31
N LYS A 274 -16.77 3.95 16.46
CA LYS A 274 -16.22 3.52 17.75
C LYS A 274 -16.10 4.70 18.73
N MET A 275 -15.66 5.87 18.26
CA MET A 275 -15.65 7.12 19.04
C MET A 275 -17.05 7.49 19.56
N ALA A 276 -18.08 7.37 18.72
CA ALA A 276 -19.47 7.56 19.14
C ALA A 276 -19.89 6.54 20.22
N SER A 277 -19.55 5.25 20.03
CA SER A 277 -19.93 4.19 20.99
C SER A 277 -19.34 4.38 22.39
N ILE A 278 -18.21 5.08 22.51
CA ILE A 278 -17.54 5.37 23.80
C ILE A 278 -17.90 6.77 24.36
N GLY A 279 -18.87 7.47 23.76
CA GLY A 279 -19.34 8.79 24.21
C GLY A 279 -18.39 9.95 23.92
N MET A 280 -17.37 9.74 23.06
CA MET A 280 -16.43 10.81 22.68
C MET A 280 -17.06 11.87 21.79
N LEU A 281 -18.10 11.49 21.04
CA LEU A 281 -18.78 12.37 20.08
C LEU A 281 -20.10 12.93 20.64
N ASP A 282 -20.27 12.95 21.96
CA ASP A 282 -21.43 13.59 22.59
C ASP A 282 -21.42 15.10 22.35
N ARG A 283 -22.60 15.72 22.22
CA ARG A 283 -22.75 17.14 21.79
C ARG A 283 -22.00 18.15 22.65
N THR A 284 -21.76 17.85 23.93
CA THR A 284 -21.11 18.74 24.89
C THR A 284 -19.58 18.59 24.90
N LYS A 285 -19.04 17.55 24.25
CA LYS A 285 -17.60 17.26 24.25
C LYS A 285 -16.87 18.12 23.23
N GLU A 286 -15.66 18.55 23.58
CA GLU A 286 -14.79 19.32 22.68
C GLU A 286 -14.30 18.49 21.50
N GLN A 287 -14.11 17.19 21.72
CA GLN A 287 -13.67 16.21 20.72
C GLN A 287 -14.64 16.16 19.54
N SER A 288 -15.95 16.30 19.78
CA SER A 288 -16.97 16.43 18.73
C SER A 288 -16.70 17.60 17.80
N LYS A 289 -16.30 18.77 18.35
CA LYS A 289 -15.95 19.94 17.55
C LYS A 289 -14.69 19.70 16.74
N LEU A 290 -13.65 19.11 17.35
CA LEU A 290 -12.41 18.77 16.64
C LEU A 290 -12.66 17.84 15.45
N VAL A 291 -13.51 16.83 15.61
CA VAL A 291 -13.89 15.92 14.52
C VAL A 291 -14.65 16.66 13.41
N ILE A 292 -15.59 17.53 13.77
CA ILE A 292 -16.34 18.35 12.78
C ILE A 292 -15.38 19.28 12.03
N ASP A 293 -14.47 19.96 12.72
CA ASP A 293 -13.50 20.87 12.12
C ASP A 293 -12.54 20.13 11.18
N HIS A 294 -12.11 18.93 11.58
CA HIS A 294 -11.30 18.06 10.73
C HIS A 294 -12.05 17.68 9.44
N ILE A 295 -13.30 17.23 9.55
CA ILE A 295 -14.11 16.84 8.38
C ILE A 295 -14.37 18.05 7.45
N ASN A 296 -14.55 19.24 8.01
CA ASN A 296 -14.79 20.46 7.24
C ASN A 296 -13.52 21.04 6.59
N ASN A 297 -12.34 20.52 6.91
CA ASN A 297 -11.09 20.95 6.28
C ASN A 297 -10.99 20.44 4.82
N THR A 298 -11.50 21.25 3.90
CA THR A 298 -11.58 20.92 2.47
C THR A 298 -10.21 20.75 1.81
N GLN A 299 -9.16 21.38 2.35
CA GLN A 299 -7.80 21.26 1.83
C GLN A 299 -7.22 19.89 2.20
N ALA A 300 -7.34 19.47 3.47
CA ALA A 300 -6.89 18.15 3.93
C ALA A 300 -7.58 17.00 3.17
N VAL A 301 -8.85 17.17 2.80
CA VAL A 301 -9.60 16.20 1.98
C VAL A 301 -9.07 16.14 0.54
N LYS A 302 -8.63 17.26 -0.04
CA LYS A 302 -8.05 17.29 -1.39
C LYS A 302 -6.65 16.68 -1.42
N ASP A 303 -5.86 16.91 -0.37
CA ASP A 303 -4.46 16.46 -0.28
C ASP A 303 -4.32 14.94 -0.04
N GLN A 304 -5.40 14.26 0.35
CA GLN A 304 -5.42 12.79 0.55
C GLN A 304 -5.67 11.97 -0.74
N LYS A 305 -5.79 12.63 -1.91
CA LYS A 305 -6.10 11.98 -3.19
C LYS A 305 -4.90 11.42 -3.95
#